data_AF-A0A918K1F2-F1
#
_entry.id   AF-A0A918K1F2-F1
#
_cell.length_a   1.000
_cell.length_b   1.000
_cell.length_c   1.000
_cell.angle_alpha   90.00
_cell.angle_beta   90.00
_cell.angle_gamma   90.00
#
_symmetry.space_group_name_H-M   'P 1'
#
loop_
_entity.id
_entity.type
_entity.pdbx_description
1 polymer ?
#
loop_
_entity_poly.entity_id
_entity_poly.type
_entity_poly.pdbx_seq_one_letter_code
_entity_poly.pdbx_strand_id
1 'polypeptide(L)'
;MTSPLPERYQRYATPAEERPEASADARARQIIDAVDEALAERHTSYRDTSPLPAVGTAPPVAQPGRPPMSRRATDASALMLTGSVLTATVGGAATAVLWASGHADPAVCAIVFGAPAVLVLALGRFVRRMGEAAPEEHHHHYTGPVHQDHTEVHSTTRGVWARTDHRN
;
A
#
# COMPACT_ATOMS: atom_id res chain seq x y z
N MET A 1 -28.91 66.48 -76.55
CA MET A 1 -28.70 66.13 -75.13
C MET A 1 -27.64 65.04 -75.06
N THR A 2 -26.38 65.41 -74.87
CA THR A 2 -25.27 64.49 -74.55
C THR A 2 -24.37 65.26 -73.60
N SER A 3 -24.52 65.01 -72.31
CA SER A 3 -23.78 65.70 -71.25
C SER A 3 -22.35 65.17 -71.20
N PRO A 4 -21.31 66.02 -71.12
CA PRO A 4 -19.95 65.57 -70.90
C PRO A 4 -19.81 64.98 -69.50
N LEU A 5 -19.06 63.88 -69.40
CA LEU A 5 -18.73 63.22 -68.13
C LEU A 5 -17.91 64.17 -67.24
N PRO A 6 -18.12 64.17 -65.91
CA PRO A 6 -17.41 65.07 -65.01
C PRO A 6 -15.92 64.73 -64.91
N GLU A 7 -15.06 65.76 -64.96
CA GLU A 7 -13.59 65.77 -64.82
C GLU A 7 -13.01 65.14 -63.53
N ARG A 8 -13.83 64.46 -62.73
CA ARG A 8 -13.41 63.95 -61.42
C ARG A 8 -12.65 62.62 -61.46
N TYR A 9 -12.57 61.95 -62.61
CA TYR A 9 -11.91 60.64 -62.72
C TYR A 9 -10.45 60.66 -63.19
N GLN A 10 -9.90 61.80 -63.61
CA GLN A 10 -8.49 61.87 -64.04
C GLN A 10 -7.49 62.18 -62.91
N ARG A 11 -7.94 62.35 -61.67
CA ARG A 11 -7.09 62.88 -60.58
C ARG A 11 -6.52 61.84 -59.60
N TYR A 12 -6.60 60.53 -59.92
CA TYR A 12 -6.03 59.46 -59.09
C TYR A 12 -5.08 58.52 -59.85
N ALA A 13 -4.38 59.01 -60.86
CA ALA A 13 -3.09 58.41 -61.21
C ALA A 13 -2.04 58.96 -60.25
N THR A 14 -2.09 58.53 -58.99
CA THR A 14 -0.97 58.71 -58.06
C THR A 14 0.22 57.98 -58.68
N PRO A 15 1.39 58.61 -58.84
CA PRO A 15 2.59 57.85 -59.16
C PRO A 15 2.74 56.80 -58.05
N ALA A 16 2.90 55.53 -58.41
CA ALA A 16 3.38 54.56 -57.46
C ALA A 16 4.78 55.05 -57.05
N GLU A 17 4.88 55.73 -55.91
CA GLU A 17 6.17 55.99 -55.27
C GLU A 17 6.83 54.63 -55.11
N GLU A 18 7.86 54.37 -55.92
CA GLU A 18 8.82 53.30 -55.70
C GLU A 18 9.44 53.56 -54.34
N ARG A 19 8.80 53.02 -53.31
CA ARG A 19 9.31 52.99 -51.96
C ARG A 19 10.58 52.16 -52.04
N PRO A 20 11.77 52.73 -51.77
CA PRO A 20 13.03 52.02 -51.99
C PRO A 20 13.00 50.74 -51.15
N GLU A 21 13.12 49.58 -51.81
CA GLU A 21 13.01 48.27 -51.14
C GLU A 21 14.02 48.12 -50.00
N ALA A 22 15.17 48.81 -50.10
CA ALA A 22 16.15 48.93 -49.03
C ALA A 22 15.60 49.50 -47.70
N SER A 23 14.58 50.37 -47.76
CA SER A 23 13.89 50.92 -46.57
C SER A 23 12.87 49.93 -46.00
N ALA A 24 12.25 49.11 -46.85
CA ALA A 24 11.35 48.04 -46.42
C ALA A 24 12.12 46.90 -45.74
N ASP A 25 13.28 46.53 -46.28
CA ASP A 25 14.16 45.52 -45.67
C ASP A 25 14.70 45.96 -44.31
N ALA A 26 15.09 47.23 -44.18
CA ALA A 26 15.55 47.79 -42.90
C ALA A 26 14.44 47.78 -41.85
N ARG A 27 13.21 48.12 -42.24
CA ARG A 27 12.02 48.05 -41.37
C ARG A 27 11.68 46.61 -40.99
N ALA A 28 11.78 45.67 -41.94
CA ALA A 28 11.53 44.25 -41.69
C ALA A 28 12.51 43.69 -40.66
N ARG A 29 13.80 44.01 -40.78
CA ARG A 29 14.83 43.63 -39.80
C ARG A 29 14.53 44.19 -38.41
N GLN A 30 14.16 45.48 -38.32
CA GLN A 30 13.76 46.08 -37.03
C GLN A 30 12.56 45.38 -36.38
N ILE A 31 11.57 44.97 -37.16
CA ILE A 31 10.40 44.27 -36.63
C ILE A 31 10.79 42.87 -36.14
N ILE A 32 11.64 42.15 -36.89
CA ILE A 32 12.13 40.83 -36.49
C ILE A 32 12.93 40.94 -35.19
N ASP A 33 13.87 41.88 -35.10
CA ASP A 33 14.68 42.09 -33.89
C ASP A 33 13.80 42.43 -32.67
N ALA A 34 12.81 43.30 -32.84
CA ALA A 34 11.88 43.66 -31.77
C ALA A 34 10.97 42.49 -31.34
N VAL A 35 10.61 41.61 -32.26
CA VAL A 35 9.83 40.40 -31.97
C VAL A 35 10.70 39.38 -31.23
N ASP A 36 11.94 39.17 -31.66
CA ASP A 36 12.87 38.24 -31.03
C ASP A 36 13.22 38.71 -29.60
N GLU A 37 13.42 40.02 -29.39
CA GLU A 37 13.61 40.60 -28.05
C GLU A 37 12.39 40.38 -27.15
N ALA A 38 11.17 40.65 -27.66
CA ALA A 38 9.93 40.43 -26.92
C ALA A 38 9.66 38.95 -26.59
N LEU A 39 10.07 38.03 -27.47
CA LEU A 39 9.97 36.58 -27.25
C LEU A 39 11.05 36.08 -26.28
N ALA A 40 12.24 36.66 -26.29
CA ALA A 40 13.31 36.33 -25.35
C ALA A 40 12.95 36.72 -23.91
N GLU A 41 12.30 37.87 -23.72
CA GLU A 41 11.80 38.31 -22.41
C GLU A 41 10.61 37.49 -21.92
N ARG A 42 9.78 36.97 -22.82
CA ARG A 42 8.61 36.15 -22.50
C ARG A 42 8.92 34.66 -22.65
N HIS A 43 9.50 34.08 -21.62
CA HIS A 43 9.54 32.62 -21.47
C HIS A 43 8.12 32.04 -21.47
N THR A 44 7.69 31.49 -22.61
CA THR A 44 6.35 30.88 -22.79
C THR A 44 6.27 29.46 -22.26
N SER A 45 7.40 28.87 -21.89
CA SER A 45 7.44 27.58 -21.22
C SER A 45 8.51 27.56 -20.14
N TYR A 46 8.13 27.05 -18.97
CA TYR A 46 9.03 26.71 -17.88
C TYR A 46 8.93 25.21 -17.67
N ARG A 47 10.04 24.49 -17.89
CA ARG A 47 10.14 23.07 -17.55
C ARG A 47 10.97 22.96 -16.30
N ASP A 48 10.30 22.65 -15.20
CA ASP A 48 10.99 22.34 -13.95
C ASP A 48 11.83 21.07 -14.15
N THR A 49 13.14 21.19 -13.92
CA THR A 49 14.10 20.07 -13.98
C THR A 49 14.56 19.65 -12.60
N SER A 50 13.99 20.24 -11.55
CA SER A 50 14.29 19.82 -10.19
C SER A 50 13.96 18.33 -10.03
N PRO A 51 14.82 17.58 -9.32
CA PRO A 51 14.55 16.17 -9.07
C PRO A 51 13.24 16.06 -8.30
N LEU A 52 12.28 15.35 -8.89
CA LEU A 52 11.01 15.05 -8.22
C LEU A 52 11.32 14.29 -6.92
N PRO A 53 10.69 14.64 -5.80
CA PRO A 53 10.85 13.89 -4.57
C PRO A 53 10.33 12.46 -4.78
N ALA A 54 11.02 11.48 -4.19
CA ALA A 54 10.66 10.07 -4.30
C ALA A 54 9.25 9.77 -3.74
N VAL A 55 8.76 10.62 -2.83
CA VAL A 55 7.44 10.51 -2.20
C VAL A 55 6.80 11.90 -2.15
N GLY A 56 5.54 12.00 -2.59
CA GLY A 56 4.76 13.24 -2.50
C GLY A 56 4.29 13.53 -1.08
N THR A 57 3.89 14.78 -0.82
CA THR A 57 3.33 15.21 0.47
C THR A 57 1.87 14.79 0.66
N ALA A 58 1.25 14.19 -0.36
CA ALA A 58 -0.11 13.67 -0.26
C ALA A 58 -0.15 12.51 0.75
N PRO A 59 -1.06 12.55 1.75
CA PRO A 59 -1.22 11.44 2.68
C PRO A 59 -1.66 10.19 1.91
N PRO A 60 -1.26 8.99 2.37
CA PRO A 60 -1.71 7.73 1.76
C PRO A 60 -3.24 7.69 1.67
N VAL A 61 -3.77 7.68 0.45
CA VAL A 61 -5.20 7.50 0.22
C VAL A 61 -5.55 6.07 0.59
N ALA A 62 -6.58 5.91 1.43
CA ALA A 62 -7.09 4.59 1.79
C ALA A 62 -7.53 3.86 0.51
N GLN A 63 -6.82 2.78 0.16
CA GLN A 63 -7.17 1.99 -1.00
C GLN A 63 -8.50 1.25 -0.73
N PRO A 64 -9.53 1.41 -1.59
CA PRO A 64 -10.74 0.61 -1.46
C PRO A 64 -10.39 -0.87 -1.72
N GLY A 65 -10.51 -1.71 -0.69
CA GLY A 65 -10.14 -3.12 -0.78
C GLY A 65 -9.90 -3.76 0.57
N ARG A 66 -9.50 -5.04 0.55
CA ARG A 66 -9.07 -5.76 1.75
C ARG A 66 -7.78 -5.08 2.25
N PRO A 67 -7.70 -4.67 3.53
CA PRO A 67 -6.47 -4.09 4.07
C PRO A 67 -5.31 -5.04 3.83
N PRO A 68 -4.09 -4.52 3.62
CA PRO A 68 -2.91 -5.35 3.46
C PRO A 68 -2.85 -6.36 4.59
N MET A 69 -2.83 -7.64 4.22
CA MET A 69 -2.83 -8.76 5.15
C MET A 69 -1.75 -8.52 6.21
N SER A 70 -2.13 -8.58 7.48
CA SER A 70 -1.18 -8.26 8.55
C SER A 70 0.04 -9.18 8.44
N ARG A 71 1.24 -8.66 8.74
CA ARG A 71 2.47 -9.46 8.68
C ARG A 71 2.34 -10.76 9.46
N ARG A 72 1.73 -10.69 10.66
CA ARG A 72 1.43 -11.86 11.50
C ARG A 72 0.51 -12.87 10.80
N ALA A 73 -0.50 -12.42 10.07
CA ALA A 73 -1.37 -13.32 9.30
C ALA A 73 -0.61 -13.98 8.15
N THR A 74 0.26 -13.23 7.46
CA THR A 74 1.10 -13.75 6.37
C THR A 74 2.08 -14.80 6.87
N ASP A 75 2.77 -14.52 7.98
CA ASP A 75 3.70 -15.45 8.62
C ASP A 75 2.98 -16.71 9.10
N ALA A 76 1.77 -16.57 9.68
CA ALA A 76 0.96 -17.71 10.08
C ALA A 76 0.57 -18.60 8.89
N SER A 77 0.18 -18.01 7.75
CA SER A 77 -0.13 -18.77 6.54
C SER A 77 1.11 -19.48 5.98
N ALA A 78 2.28 -18.83 5.98
CA ALA A 78 3.53 -19.43 5.56
C ALA A 78 3.93 -20.62 6.46
N LEU A 79 3.74 -20.48 7.78
CA LEU A 79 3.98 -21.56 8.73
C LEU A 79 3.01 -22.74 8.52
N MET A 80 1.72 -22.47 8.29
CA MET A 80 0.74 -23.52 8.01
C MET A 80 1.05 -24.27 6.71
N LEU A 81 1.48 -23.55 5.67
CA LEU A 81 1.89 -24.16 4.40
C LEU A 81 3.15 -25.01 4.57
N THR A 82 4.15 -24.51 5.29
CA THR A 82 5.38 -25.26 5.54
C THR A 82 5.11 -26.50 6.40
N GLY A 83 4.26 -26.35 7.42
CA GLY A 83 3.85 -27.46 8.28
C GLY A 83 3.08 -28.55 7.54
N SER A 84 2.22 -28.20 6.58
CA SER A 84 1.47 -29.19 5.79
C SER A 84 2.39 -30.00 4.86
N VAL A 85 3.35 -29.34 4.20
CA VAL A 85 4.34 -30.01 3.34
C VAL A 85 5.22 -30.98 4.16
N LEU A 86 5.68 -30.55 5.32
CA LEU A 86 6.46 -31.42 6.23
C LEU A 86 5.64 -32.63 6.70
N THR A 87 4.39 -32.41 7.09
CA THR A 87 3.51 -33.50 7.54
C THR A 87 3.22 -34.50 6.41
N ALA A 88 2.94 -34.00 5.20
CA ALA A 88 2.67 -34.83 4.05
C ALA A 88 3.88 -35.66 3.62
N THR A 89 5.08 -35.08 3.64
CA THR A 89 6.32 -35.79 3.27
C THR A 89 6.70 -36.86 4.30
N VAL A 90 6.61 -36.55 5.60
CA VAL A 90 6.89 -37.53 6.66
C VAL A 90 5.86 -38.66 6.67
N GLY A 91 4.57 -38.33 6.62
CA GLY A 91 3.49 -39.32 6.57
C GLY A 91 3.52 -40.18 5.30
N GLY A 92 3.81 -39.55 4.16
CA GLY A 92 4.00 -40.24 2.88
C GLY A 92 5.21 -41.17 2.89
N ALA A 93 6.35 -40.74 3.44
CA ALA A 93 7.54 -41.58 3.58
C ALA A 93 7.28 -42.79 4.51
N ALA A 94 6.63 -42.58 5.65
CA ALA A 94 6.25 -43.67 6.55
C ALA A 94 5.33 -44.69 5.86
N THR A 95 4.34 -44.20 5.10
CA THR A 95 3.41 -45.05 4.33
C THR A 95 4.13 -45.81 3.22
N ALA A 96 5.06 -45.16 2.51
CA ALA A 96 5.87 -45.78 1.47
C ALA A 96 6.80 -46.87 2.01
N VAL A 97 7.40 -46.67 3.18
CA VAL A 97 8.23 -47.68 3.86
C VAL A 97 7.41 -48.89 4.27
N LEU A 98 6.22 -48.69 4.83
CA LEU A 98 5.30 -49.78 5.18
C LEU A 98 4.87 -50.59 3.95
N TRP A 99 4.58 -49.90 2.85
CA TRP A 99 4.18 -50.52 1.59
C TRP A 99 5.35 -51.30 0.95
N ALA A 100 6.53 -50.69 0.86
CA ALA A 100 7.72 -51.31 0.27
C ALA A 100 8.25 -52.50 1.09
N SER A 101 8.03 -52.51 2.40
CA SER A 101 8.50 -53.59 3.29
C SER A 101 7.51 -54.76 3.39
N GLY A 102 6.41 -54.75 2.62
CA GLY A 102 5.43 -55.84 2.62
C GLY A 102 4.68 -56.01 3.95
N HIS A 103 4.50 -54.92 4.71
CA HIS A 103 4.04 -54.89 6.11
C HIS A 103 5.08 -55.31 7.15
N ALA A 104 6.21 -54.60 7.21
CA ALA A 104 6.98 -54.53 8.46
C ALA A 104 6.05 -54.16 9.63
N ASP A 105 6.30 -54.70 10.82
CA ASP A 105 5.42 -54.55 12.00
C ASP A 105 4.98 -53.08 12.15
N PRO A 106 3.69 -52.78 11.90
CA PRO A 106 3.20 -51.41 11.87
C PRO A 106 3.36 -50.74 13.24
N ALA A 107 3.46 -51.50 14.33
CA ALA A 107 3.74 -50.97 15.66
C ALA A 107 5.15 -50.35 15.74
N VAL A 108 6.16 -50.98 15.14
CA VAL A 108 7.55 -50.47 15.15
C VAL A 108 7.65 -49.20 14.32
N CYS A 109 7.05 -49.18 13.13
CA CYS A 109 7.00 -47.96 12.32
C CYS A 109 6.21 -46.84 13.00
N ALA A 110 5.07 -47.15 13.63
CA ALA A 110 4.28 -46.17 14.38
C ALA A 110 5.05 -45.61 15.57
N ILE A 111 5.88 -46.41 16.26
CA ILE A 111 6.74 -45.92 17.35
C ILE A 111 7.85 -45.03 16.80
N VAL A 112 8.55 -45.45 15.74
CA VAL A 112 9.67 -44.68 15.17
C VAL A 112 9.22 -43.35 14.56
N PHE A 113 8.09 -43.32 13.84
CA PHE A 113 7.59 -42.09 13.23
C PHE A 113 6.65 -41.28 14.14
N GLY A 114 5.87 -41.95 15.00
CA GLY A 114 4.88 -41.31 15.86
C GLY A 114 5.47 -40.76 17.16
N ALA A 115 6.45 -41.42 17.77
CA ALA A 115 7.04 -40.96 19.03
C ALA A 115 7.68 -39.56 18.91
N PRO A 116 8.44 -39.22 17.84
CA PRO A 116 8.95 -37.86 17.65
C PRO A 116 7.84 -36.82 17.50
N ALA A 117 6.77 -37.13 16.76
CA ALA A 117 5.66 -36.22 16.54
C ALA A 117 4.89 -35.94 17.85
N VAL A 118 4.65 -36.98 18.66
CA VAL A 118 4.00 -36.85 19.97
C VAL A 118 4.85 -36.01 20.92
N LEU A 119 6.18 -36.19 20.91
CA LEU A 119 7.09 -35.40 21.73
C LEU A 119 7.04 -33.91 21.36
N VAL A 120 7.07 -33.58 20.07
CA VAL A 120 6.99 -32.18 19.59
C VAL A 120 5.64 -31.56 19.97
N LEU A 121 4.54 -32.28 19.81
CA LEU A 121 3.21 -31.79 20.20
C LEU A 121 3.08 -31.60 21.71
N ALA A 122 3.64 -32.50 22.51
CA ALA A 122 3.67 -32.39 23.97
C ALA A 122 4.45 -31.14 24.41
N LEU A 123 5.61 -30.90 23.80
CA LEU A 123 6.42 -29.71 24.10
C LEU A 123 5.73 -28.42 23.65
N GLY A 124 5.12 -28.40 22.47
CA GLY A 124 4.34 -27.25 22.00
C GLY A 124 3.15 -26.94 22.92
N ARG A 125 2.45 -27.97 23.41
CA ARG A 125 1.35 -27.81 24.37
C ARG A 125 1.85 -27.32 25.73
N PHE A 126 3.03 -27.76 26.16
CA PHE A 126 3.67 -27.28 27.39
C PHE A 126 4.03 -25.79 27.29
N VAL A 127 4.68 -25.37 26.21
CA VAL A 127 5.04 -23.96 25.98
C VAL A 127 3.80 -23.09 25.90
N ARG A 128 2.75 -23.52 25.19
CA ARG A 128 1.49 -22.78 25.11
C ARG A 128 0.84 -22.58 26.47
N ARG A 129 0.84 -23.60 27.32
CA ARG A 129 0.32 -23.51 28.70
C ARG A 129 1.11 -22.55 29.58
N MET A 130 2.41 -22.42 29.34
CA MET A 130 3.24 -21.41 30.03
C MET A 130 2.98 -19.99 29.51
N GLY A 131 2.67 -19.84 28.21
CA GLY A 131 2.34 -18.54 27.60
C GLY A 131 0.97 -17.98 28.01
N GLU A 132 0.01 -18.84 28.36
CA GLU A 132 -1.33 -18.44 28.86
C GLU A 132 -1.30 -17.86 30.29
N ALA A 133 -0.13 -17.80 30.95
CA ALA A 133 0.05 -17.13 32.23
C ALA A 133 0.26 -15.61 32.12
N ALA A 134 0.29 -15.05 30.91
CA ALA A 134 0.31 -13.61 30.71
C ALA A 134 -1.11 -13.04 30.92
N PRO A 135 -1.29 -11.97 31.73
CA PRO A 135 -2.60 -11.36 31.94
C PRO A 135 -3.22 -10.96 30.60
N GLU A 136 -4.46 -11.37 30.36
CA GLU A 136 -5.21 -10.97 29.17
C GLU A 136 -5.51 -9.47 29.27
N GLU A 137 -4.79 -8.67 28.46
CA GLU A 137 -4.94 -7.22 28.47
C GLU A 137 -6.23 -6.84 27.73
N HIS A 138 -7.33 -6.74 28.48
CA HIS A 138 -8.65 -6.40 27.94
C HIS A 138 -8.75 -4.88 27.71
N HIS A 139 -8.55 -4.45 26.46
CA HIS A 139 -8.79 -3.05 26.07
C HIS A 139 -10.29 -2.82 25.84
N HIS A 140 -10.97 -2.24 26.84
CA HIS A 140 -12.35 -1.84 26.71
C HIS A 140 -12.45 -0.39 26.23
N HIS A 141 -12.94 -0.18 25.00
CA HIS A 141 -13.28 1.13 24.49
C HIS A 141 -14.79 1.38 24.70
N TYR A 142 -15.11 2.37 25.53
CA TYR A 142 -16.48 2.79 25.77
C TYR A 142 -16.74 4.17 25.17
N THR A 143 -17.77 4.28 24.34
CA THR A 143 -18.19 5.55 23.74
C THR A 143 -19.28 6.18 24.62
N GLY A 144 -18.88 6.73 25.77
CA GLY A 144 -19.79 7.42 26.70
C GLY A 144 -19.09 7.82 28.00
N PRO A 145 -19.69 8.72 28.82
CA PRO A 145 -19.17 9.03 30.15
C PRO A 145 -19.31 7.79 31.05
N VAL A 146 -18.20 7.08 31.25
CA VAL A 146 -18.13 5.88 32.10
C VAL A 146 -17.75 6.30 33.52
N HIS A 147 -18.60 5.99 34.49
CA HIS A 147 -18.22 5.97 35.90
C HIS A 147 -17.52 4.63 36.17
N GLN A 148 -16.22 4.67 36.46
CA GLN A 148 -15.46 3.47 36.82
C GLN A 148 -15.45 3.34 38.34
N ASP A 149 -16.27 2.44 38.87
CA ASP A 149 -16.20 2.03 40.26
C ASP A 149 -15.08 1.00 40.41
N HIS A 150 -13.98 1.41 41.04
CA HIS A 150 -12.89 0.52 41.41
C HIS A 150 -13.19 -0.15 42.76
N THR A 151 -14.15 -1.07 42.77
CA THR A 151 -14.38 -1.94 43.93
C THR A 151 -13.68 -3.27 43.71
N GLU A 152 -12.56 -3.51 44.40
CA GLU A 152 -11.84 -4.79 44.35
C GLU A 152 -12.44 -5.77 45.37
N VAL A 153 -13.31 -6.68 44.91
CA VAL A 153 -13.86 -7.74 45.77
C VAL A 153 -12.99 -8.98 45.68
N HIS A 154 -12.23 -9.26 46.74
CA HIS A 154 -11.47 -10.49 46.85
C HIS A 154 -12.36 -11.64 47.33
N SER A 155 -12.74 -12.54 46.42
CA SER A 155 -13.38 -13.80 46.78
C SER A 155 -12.33 -14.91 46.86
N THR A 156 -12.35 -15.67 47.95
CA THR A 156 -11.51 -16.87 48.10
C THR A 156 -12.41 -18.10 48.19
N THR A 157 -12.28 -19.00 47.21
CA THR A 157 -13.01 -20.26 47.19
C THR A 157 -12.06 -21.37 47.64
N ARG A 158 -12.37 -22.03 48.77
CA ARG A 158 -11.58 -23.15 49.28
C ARG A 158 -12.45 -24.35 49.63
N GLY A 159 -12.06 -25.52 49.10
CA GLY A 159 -12.40 -26.84 49.66
C GLY A 159 -13.63 -27.56 49.10
N VAL A 160 -13.65 -28.89 49.30
CA VAL A 160 -14.52 -29.93 48.70
C VAL A 160 -16.03 -29.75 48.98
N TRP A 161 -16.40 -28.91 49.94
CA TRP A 161 -17.73 -28.29 50.02
C TRP A 161 -17.54 -26.78 49.97
N ALA A 162 -17.99 -26.16 48.87
CA ALA A 162 -17.71 -24.78 48.57
C ALA A 162 -18.38 -23.86 49.61
N ARG A 163 -17.56 -23.19 50.42
CA ARG A 163 -17.96 -22.03 51.20
C ARG A 163 -17.30 -20.81 50.59
N THR A 164 -18.12 -19.84 50.18
CA THR A 164 -17.66 -18.57 49.63
C THR A 164 -17.77 -17.49 50.70
N ASP A 165 -16.69 -16.78 50.94
CA ASP A 165 -16.61 -15.67 51.89
C ASP A 165 -16.28 -14.40 51.10
N HIS A 166 -17.07 -13.34 51.31
CA HIS A 166 -16.91 -12.05 50.64
C HIS A 166 -16.49 -11.02 51.68
N ARG A 167 -15.37 -10.34 51.44
CA ARG A 167 -14.88 -9.24 52.28
C ARG A 167 -14.72 -8.00 51.41
N ASN A 168 -15.19 -6.88 51.96
CA ASN A 168 -15.07 -5.54 51.39
C ASN A 168 -14.07 -4.74 52.23
#